data_AF-A0A5Y2E4D0-F1
#
_entry.id   AF-A0A5Y2E4D0-F1
#
_cell.length_a   1.000
_cell.length_b   1.000
_cell.length_c   1.000
_cell.angle_alpha   90.00
_cell.angle_beta   90.00
_cell.angle_gamma   90.00
#
_symmetry.space_group_name_H-M   'P 1'
#
loop_
_entity.id
_entity.type
_entity.pdbx_description
1 polymer ?
#
loop_
_entity_poly.entity_id
_entity_poly.type
_entity_poly.pdbx_seq_one_letter_code
_entity_poly.pdbx_strand_id
1 'polypeptide(L)'
;MPTEQELISRTPQPATRASLARQMRENGLTLGGTVLVHSSLSSLGWVAGGPVAVIQALLDCVGPQGTIVMPTHSGDLTDPADWRSPPVPADWVQILRNEMPAYDPQTTPTRNMGAVAELFRA
;
A
#
# COMPACT_ATOMS: atom_id res chain seq x y z
N MET A 1 -9.65 -2.53 -10.27
CA MET A 1 -8.97 -1.23 -10.26
C MET A 1 -9.78 -0.32 -11.18
N PRO A 2 -10.24 0.86 -10.73
CA PRO A 2 -10.87 1.82 -11.64
C PRO A 2 -9.85 2.29 -12.68
N THR A 3 -10.33 2.61 -13.88
CA THR A 3 -9.56 3.29 -14.92
C THR A 3 -9.24 4.72 -14.49
N GLU A 4 -8.24 5.33 -15.12
CA GLU A 4 -7.92 6.75 -14.86
C GLU A 4 -9.10 7.67 -15.25
N GLN A 5 -9.80 7.36 -16.35
CA GLN A 5 -11.00 8.09 -16.77
C GLN A 5 -12.09 8.08 -15.69
N GLU A 6 -12.31 6.92 -15.05
CA GLU A 6 -13.27 6.79 -13.93
C GLU A 6 -12.81 7.56 -12.69
N LEU A 7 -11.50 7.63 -12.42
CA LEU A 7 -10.97 8.45 -11.33
C LEU A 7 -11.20 9.93 -11.59
N ILE A 8 -10.91 10.41 -12.81
CA ILE A 8 -11.10 11.81 -13.20
C ILE A 8 -12.58 12.19 -13.09
N SER A 9 -13.48 11.36 -13.63
CA SER A 9 -14.92 11.70 -13.68
C SER A 9 -15.57 11.80 -12.30
N ARG A 10 -15.12 11.00 -11.33
CA ARG A 10 -15.66 11.00 -9.95
C ARG A 10 -14.92 11.92 -8.97
N THR A 11 -13.89 12.63 -9.41
CA THR A 11 -13.06 13.50 -8.56
C THR A 11 -13.38 14.96 -8.84
N PRO A 12 -14.14 15.66 -7.98
CA PRO A 12 -14.49 17.06 -8.20
C PRO A 12 -13.25 17.98 -8.21
N GLN A 13 -12.28 17.68 -7.34
CA GLN A 13 -10.99 18.34 -7.28
C GLN A 13 -9.91 17.31 -6.91
N PRO A 14 -8.72 17.37 -7.52
CA PRO A 14 -7.67 16.41 -7.25
C PRO A 14 -7.18 16.54 -5.80
N ALA A 15 -6.95 15.40 -5.15
CA ALA A 15 -6.22 15.39 -3.89
C ALA A 15 -4.76 15.77 -4.16
N THR A 16 -4.19 16.58 -3.28
CA THR A 16 -2.79 17.03 -3.34
C THR A 16 -2.10 16.68 -2.04
N ARG A 17 -0.76 16.67 -2.03
CA ARG A 17 0.03 16.55 -0.78
C ARG A 17 -0.48 17.50 0.30
N ALA A 18 -0.72 18.77 -0.04
CA ALA A 18 -1.17 19.79 0.90
C ALA A 18 -2.59 19.51 1.44
N SER A 19 -3.53 19.14 0.57
CA SER A 19 -4.91 18.86 0.99
C SER A 19 -4.98 17.58 1.84
N LEU A 20 -4.22 16.55 1.48
CA LEU A 20 -4.12 15.30 2.25
C LEU A 20 -3.51 15.54 3.63
N ALA A 21 -2.38 16.26 3.71
CA ALA A 21 -1.73 16.56 4.99
C ALA A 21 -2.63 17.39 5.91
N ARG A 22 -3.39 18.34 5.35
CA ARG A 22 -4.38 19.11 6.11
C ARG A 22 -5.47 18.19 6.67
N GLN A 23 -6.09 17.38 5.82
CA GLN A 23 -7.16 16.45 6.23
C GLN A 23 -6.68 15.44 7.27
N MET A 24 -5.48 14.87 7.12
CA MET A 24 -4.92 13.94 8.09
C MET A 24 -4.73 14.59 9.48
N ARG A 25 -4.25 15.84 9.52
CA ARG A 25 -4.14 16.61 10.79
C ARG A 25 -5.50 16.92 11.40
N GLU A 26 -6.47 17.31 10.57
CA GLU A 26 -7.86 17.53 11.00
C GLU A 26 -8.48 16.25 11.60
N ASN A 27 -8.03 15.07 11.15
CA ASN A 27 -8.45 13.77 11.68
C ASN A 27 -7.56 13.23 12.82
N GLY A 28 -6.68 14.08 13.39
CA GLY A 28 -5.94 13.76 14.61
C GLY A 28 -4.53 13.21 14.41
N LEU A 29 -4.00 13.16 13.18
CA LEU A 29 -2.59 12.83 12.98
C LEU A 29 -1.70 14.00 13.42
N THR A 30 -0.81 13.75 14.38
CA THR A 30 -0.03 14.80 15.05
C THR A 30 1.47 14.67 14.80
N LEU A 31 2.17 15.79 14.95
CA LEU A 31 3.63 15.86 14.92
C LEU A 31 4.22 14.97 16.03
N GLY A 32 5.19 14.13 15.70
CA GLY A 32 5.77 13.13 16.61
C GLY A 32 4.90 11.90 16.85
N GLY A 33 3.74 11.80 16.21
CA GLY A 33 2.83 10.66 16.35
C GLY A 33 3.36 9.38 15.72
N THR A 34 2.85 8.24 16.20
CA THR A 34 3.04 6.93 15.57
C THR A 34 1.73 6.50 14.93
N VAL A 35 1.78 6.08 13.65
CA VAL A 35 0.59 5.66 12.89
C VAL A 35 0.86 4.39 12.09
N LEU A 36 -0.07 3.43 12.18
CA LEU A 36 -0.14 2.28 11.29
C LEU A 36 -1.14 2.59 10.17
N VAL A 37 -0.71 2.53 8.91
CA VAL A 37 -1.49 2.99 7.76
C VAL A 37 -1.91 1.81 6.88
N HIS A 38 -3.22 1.72 6.63
CA HIS A 38 -3.80 0.98 5.52
C HIS A 38 -4.43 1.99 4.55
N SER A 39 -4.26 1.80 3.24
CA SER A 39 -4.78 2.76 2.26
C SER A 39 -5.26 2.09 0.98
N SER A 40 -6.21 2.77 0.32
CA SER A 40 -6.59 2.49 -1.06
C SER A 40 -6.40 3.78 -1.85
N LEU A 41 -5.36 3.84 -2.69
CA LEU A 41 -5.09 5.04 -3.49
C LEU A 41 -6.31 5.45 -4.33
N SER A 42 -7.01 4.46 -4.89
CA SER A 42 -8.19 4.70 -5.71
C SER A 42 -9.37 5.30 -4.93
N SER A 43 -9.50 5.04 -3.62
CA SER A 43 -10.59 5.59 -2.81
C SER A 43 -10.40 7.08 -2.50
N LEU A 44 -9.19 7.63 -2.71
CA LEU A 44 -8.90 9.05 -2.57
C LEU A 44 -9.31 9.86 -3.82
N GLY A 45 -9.80 9.20 -4.88
CA GLY A 45 -10.04 9.82 -6.18
C GLY A 45 -8.73 9.99 -6.96
N TRP A 46 -8.65 11.05 -7.77
CA TRP A 46 -7.43 11.41 -8.49
C TRP A 46 -6.47 12.17 -7.58
N VAL A 47 -5.25 11.67 -7.44
CA VAL A 47 -4.21 12.25 -6.56
C VAL A 47 -3.08 12.82 -7.41
N ALA A 48 -2.84 14.12 -7.30
CA ALA A 48 -1.70 14.78 -7.92
C ALA A 48 -0.39 14.21 -7.35
N GLY A 49 0.34 13.44 -8.16
CA GLY A 49 1.55 12.73 -7.73
C GLY A 49 1.32 11.34 -7.15
N GLY A 50 0.09 10.81 -7.23
CA GLY A 50 -0.22 9.42 -6.90
C GLY A 50 0.23 9.01 -5.49
N PRO A 51 0.81 7.80 -5.31
CA PRO A 51 1.20 7.31 -3.99
C PRO A 51 2.33 8.13 -3.35
N VAL A 52 3.21 8.76 -4.14
CA VAL A 52 4.29 9.63 -3.64
C VAL A 52 3.69 10.78 -2.82
N ALA A 53 2.65 11.42 -3.33
CA ALA A 53 2.01 12.54 -2.64
C ALA A 53 1.37 12.12 -1.31
N VAL A 54 0.81 10.90 -1.24
CA VAL A 54 0.24 10.34 0.00
C VAL A 54 1.34 10.12 1.05
N ILE A 55 2.45 9.50 0.66
CA ILE A 55 3.60 9.26 1.55
C ILE A 55 4.17 10.58 2.08
N GLN A 56 4.38 11.56 1.19
CA GLN A 56 4.88 12.87 1.60
C GLN A 56 3.89 13.61 2.52
N ALA A 57 2.58 13.47 2.31
CA ALA A 57 1.60 14.05 3.22
C ALA A 57 1.67 13.44 4.62
N LEU A 58 1.79 12.11 4.72
CA LEU A 58 1.97 11.42 6.00
C LEU A 58 3.25 11.89 6.72
N LEU A 59 4.37 11.97 5.99
CA LEU A 59 5.64 12.47 6.50
C LEU A 59 5.52 13.92 7.00
N ASP A 60 4.81 14.79 6.28
CA ASP A 60 4.56 16.16 6.72
C ASP A 60 3.76 16.22 8.02
N CYS A 61 2.80 15.31 8.21
CA CYS A 61 1.97 15.27 9.41
C CYS A 61 2.74 14.83 10.65
N VAL A 62 3.47 13.71 10.55
CA VAL A 62 4.16 13.13 11.71
C VAL A 62 5.54 13.76 11.95
N GLY A 63 6.14 14.37 10.93
CA GLY A 63 7.46 14.98 10.99
C GLY A 63 8.59 13.99 11.27
N PRO A 64 9.84 14.47 11.44
CA PRO A 64 11.03 13.62 11.53
C PRO A 64 11.12 12.79 12.83
N GLN A 65 10.36 13.16 13.86
CA GLN A 65 10.30 12.44 15.14
C GLN A 65 9.12 11.46 15.21
N GLY A 66 8.25 11.47 14.19
CA GLY A 66 7.12 10.56 14.10
C GLY A 66 7.50 9.21 13.51
N THR A 67 6.56 8.27 13.56
CA THR A 67 6.74 6.92 13.00
C THR A 67 5.55 6.56 12.13
N ILE A 68 5.82 6.12 10.90
CA ILE A 68 4.82 5.56 9.98
C ILE A 68 5.13 4.08 9.83
N VAL A 69 4.11 3.25 10.02
CA VAL A 69 4.18 1.81 9.80
C VAL A 69 3.18 1.44 8.72
N MET A 70 3.59 0.59 7.77
CA MET A 70 2.69 -0.03 6.81
C MET A 70 2.95 -1.54 6.80
N PRO A 71 1.91 -2.39 6.71
CA PRO A 71 2.10 -3.81 6.55
C PRO A 71 2.68 -4.12 5.17
N THR A 72 3.67 -5.01 5.13
CA THR A 72 4.36 -5.48 3.91
C THR A 72 4.17 -6.98 3.70
N HIS A 73 2.95 -7.48 3.93
CA HIS A 73 2.66 -8.91 3.83
C HIS A 73 2.92 -9.45 2.41
N SER A 74 3.60 -10.60 2.34
CA SER A 74 3.91 -11.35 1.12
C SER A 74 3.12 -12.65 1.08
N GLY A 75 1.79 -12.57 1.00
CA GLY A 75 0.89 -13.73 1.12
C GLY A 75 1.08 -14.83 0.08
N ASP A 76 1.79 -14.54 -1.02
CA ASP A 76 2.19 -15.52 -2.04
C ASP A 76 3.35 -16.42 -1.59
N LEU A 77 4.02 -16.12 -0.47
CA LEU A 77 5.08 -16.95 0.13
C LEU A 77 4.54 -17.81 1.31
N THR A 78 3.35 -18.38 1.11
CA THR A 78 2.74 -19.33 2.07
C THR A 78 2.68 -20.72 1.44
N ASP A 79 2.32 -21.75 2.22
CA ASP A 79 2.20 -23.10 1.65
C ASP A 79 1.08 -23.11 0.56
N PRO A 80 1.43 -23.45 -0.70
CA PRO A 80 0.46 -23.44 -1.79
C PRO A 80 -0.67 -24.47 -1.63
N ALA A 81 -0.51 -25.47 -0.75
CA ALA A 81 -1.58 -26.41 -0.42
C ALA A 81 -2.80 -25.72 0.24
N ASP A 82 -2.59 -24.58 0.92
CA ASP A 82 -3.65 -23.85 1.64
C ASP A 82 -4.28 -22.72 0.79
N TRP A 83 -3.83 -22.54 -0.46
CA TRP A 83 -4.33 -21.47 -1.33
C TRP A 83 -5.74 -21.77 -1.82
N ARG A 84 -6.63 -20.76 -1.77
CA ARG A 84 -8.05 -20.90 -2.13
C ARG A 84 -8.56 -19.81 -3.08
N SER A 85 -7.77 -18.79 -3.37
CA SER A 85 -8.22 -17.62 -4.16
C SER A 85 -7.13 -17.12 -5.11
N PRO A 86 -6.87 -17.84 -6.21
CA PRO A 86 -7.38 -19.19 -6.52
C PRO A 86 -6.54 -20.31 -5.86
N PRO A 87 -7.04 -21.56 -5.77
CA PRO A 87 -6.18 -22.71 -5.52
C PRO A 87 -5.33 -23.05 -6.75
N VAL A 88 -4.20 -23.72 -6.54
CA VAL A 88 -3.39 -24.31 -7.62
C VAL A 88 -3.70 -25.80 -7.79
N PRO A 89 -3.43 -26.41 -8.96
CA PRO A 89 -3.46 -27.85 -9.12
C PRO A 89 -2.59 -28.57 -8.07
N ALA A 90 -3.09 -29.69 -7.53
CA ALA A 90 -2.43 -30.39 -6.42
C ALA A 90 -1.03 -30.91 -6.77
N ASP A 91 -0.80 -31.27 -8.04
CA ASP A 91 0.49 -31.71 -8.57
C ASP A 91 1.52 -30.57 -8.68
N TRP A 92 1.09 -29.31 -8.66
CA TRP A 92 1.98 -28.14 -8.64
C TRP A 92 2.54 -27.84 -7.26
N VAL A 93 1.87 -28.28 -6.18
CA VAL A 93 2.22 -27.91 -4.79
C VAL A 93 3.69 -28.21 -4.49
N GLN A 94 4.18 -29.41 -4.81
CA GLN A 94 5.56 -29.77 -4.50
C GLN A 94 6.58 -29.03 -5.40
N ILE A 95 6.22 -28.77 -6.66
CA ILE A 95 7.05 -27.96 -7.56
C ILE A 95 7.22 -26.55 -6.98
N LEU A 96 6.10 -25.92 -6.59
CA LEU A 96 6.12 -24.59 -5.98
C LEU A 96 6.93 -24.56 -4.69
N ARG A 97 6.78 -25.54 -3.80
CA ARG A 97 7.60 -25.62 -2.57
C ARG A 97 9.10 -25.72 -2.84
N ASN A 98 9.50 -26.40 -3.91
CA ASN A 98 10.90 -26.58 -4.26
C ASN A 98 11.50 -25.35 -4.95
N GLU A 99 10.70 -24.66 -5.77
CA GLU A 99 11.18 -23.62 -6.69
C GLU A 99 10.86 -22.18 -6.23
N MET A 100 9.94 -21.99 -5.27
CA MET A 100 9.54 -20.66 -4.79
C MET A 100 10.74 -19.97 -4.12
N PRO A 101 11.13 -18.76 -4.56
CA PRO A 101 12.22 -18.03 -3.95
C PRO A 101 11.97 -17.76 -2.46
N ALA A 102 13.03 -17.86 -1.66
CA ALA A 102 12.97 -17.47 -0.25
C ALA A 102 12.67 -15.97 -0.10
N TYR A 103 12.08 -15.61 1.04
CA TYR A 103 11.84 -14.21 1.38
C TYR A 103 13.15 -13.42 1.45
N ASP A 104 13.14 -12.25 0.83
CA ASP A 104 14.17 -11.21 0.92
C ASP A 104 13.47 -9.86 1.13
N PRO A 105 13.75 -9.13 2.24
CA PRO A 105 13.09 -7.86 2.54
C PRO A 105 13.35 -6.76 1.51
N GLN A 106 14.43 -6.83 0.72
CA GLN A 106 14.75 -5.82 -0.29
C GLN A 106 13.95 -6.05 -1.58
N THR A 107 13.73 -7.31 -1.95
CA THR A 107 13.24 -7.66 -3.29
C THR A 107 11.86 -8.30 -3.30
N THR A 108 11.41 -8.91 -2.20
CA THR A 108 10.10 -9.58 -2.15
C THR A 108 8.97 -8.55 -2.22
N PRO A 109 8.10 -8.61 -3.24
CA PRO A 109 6.99 -7.69 -3.35
C PRO A 109 5.92 -7.97 -2.30
N THR A 110 5.15 -6.94 -1.95
CA THR A 110 3.95 -7.15 -1.16
C THR A 110 2.83 -7.72 -2.02
N ARG A 111 1.88 -8.41 -1.37
CA ARG A 111 0.66 -8.88 -2.02
C ARG A 111 -0.54 -8.20 -1.42
N ASN A 112 -1.34 -7.51 -2.24
CA ASN A 112 -2.58 -6.83 -1.84
C ASN A 112 -2.41 -5.73 -0.76
N MET A 113 -1.20 -5.22 -0.52
CA MET A 113 -0.97 -4.10 0.41
C MET A 113 -1.22 -2.72 -0.22
N GLY A 114 -1.27 -2.66 -1.56
CA GLY A 114 -1.58 -1.46 -2.32
C GLY A 114 -0.35 -0.63 -2.70
N ALA A 115 -0.53 0.25 -3.69
CA ALA A 115 0.58 1.01 -4.31
C ALA A 115 1.32 1.94 -3.34
N VAL A 116 0.64 2.43 -2.29
CA VAL A 116 1.28 3.29 -1.27
C VAL A 116 2.26 2.47 -0.42
N ALA A 117 1.84 1.30 0.08
CA ALA A 117 2.71 0.42 0.86
C ALA A 117 3.85 -0.16 0.02
N GLU A 118 3.56 -0.54 -1.23
CA GLU A 118 4.57 -1.07 -2.15
C GLU A 118 5.64 -0.03 -2.50
N LEU A 119 5.28 1.24 -2.63
CA LEU A 119 6.24 2.31 -2.85
C LEU A 119 6.99 2.70 -1.56
N PHE A 120 6.30 2.69 -0.41
CA PHE A 120 6.88 3.13 0.86
C PHE A 120 7.99 2.21 1.39
N ARG A 121 7.96 0.92 1.03
CA ARG A 121 8.97 -0.05 1.48
C ARG A 121 10.30 0.03 0.72
N ALA A 122 10.41 0.84 -0.32
CA ALA A 122 11.56 0.93 -1.24
C ALA A 122 12.51 2.09 -0.88
#